data_AF-A0ABD2PJ00-F1
#
_entry.id   AF-A0ABD2PJ00-F1
#
_cell.length_a   1.000
_cell.length_b   1.000
_cell.length_c   1.000
_cell.angle_alpha   90.00
_cell.angle_beta   90.00
_cell.angle_gamma   90.00
#
_symmetry.space_group_name_H-M   'P 1'
#
loop_
_entity.id
_entity.type
_entity.pdbx_description
1 polymer ?
#
loop_
_entity_poly.entity_id
_entity_poly.type
_entity_poly.pdbx_seq_one_letter_code
_entity_poly.pdbx_strand_id
1 'polypeptide(L)'
;MPMITKPYLVFIRLGRPLRSRDMTELGVASPIRFLVVCVGPKSFVHDYAAFGRLVSTLLIDPMFLEACYLAQNVQDLIHAVDKLELRSMVLPTPQRITPCTLMAMYRQLKNEAPRMQRRKTVLRLMPSQCQLINELPRSNSWYVVLEPEQESERDFDARNTTLEAHLNDLKGELSA
;
A
#
# COMPACT_ATOMS: atom_id res chain seq x y z
N MET A 1 -4.68 -16.59 -29.01
CA MET A 1 -4.32 -16.52 -27.58
C MET A 1 -5.13 -15.37 -26.99
N PRO A 2 -5.97 -15.57 -25.96
CA PRO A 2 -6.70 -14.45 -25.39
C PRO A 2 -5.69 -13.46 -24.82
N MET A 3 -5.60 -12.26 -25.41
CA MET A 3 -4.81 -11.17 -24.85
C MET A 3 -5.57 -10.60 -23.67
N ILE A 4 -4.91 -10.56 -22.51
CA ILE A 4 -5.41 -9.84 -21.35
C ILE A 4 -5.34 -8.35 -21.69
N THR A 5 -6.50 -7.73 -21.86
CA THR A 5 -6.63 -6.33 -22.27
C THR A 5 -6.55 -5.35 -21.10
N LYS A 6 -6.80 -5.82 -19.87
CA LYS A 6 -6.83 -5.01 -18.65
C LYS A 6 -5.99 -5.66 -17.54
N PRO A 7 -5.39 -4.87 -16.64
CA PRO A 7 -4.80 -5.40 -15.41
C PRO A 7 -5.85 -6.08 -14.54
N TYR A 8 -5.47 -7.19 -13.91
CA TYR A 8 -6.22 -7.85 -12.87
C TYR A 8 -5.31 -8.05 -11.67
N LEU A 9 -5.83 -7.69 -10.51
CA LEU A 9 -5.19 -7.98 -9.25
C LEU A 9 -6.05 -8.93 -8.45
N VAL A 10 -5.46 -9.98 -7.90
CA VAL A 10 -6.16 -10.95 -7.08
C VAL A 10 -5.48 -11.03 -5.73
N PHE A 11 -6.21 -10.67 -4.68
CA PHE A 11 -5.80 -10.88 -3.30
C PHE A 11 -6.44 -12.17 -2.80
N ILE A 12 -5.64 -13.09 -2.28
CA ILE A 12 -6.08 -14.42 -1.85
C ILE A 12 -5.64 -14.65 -0.41
N ARG A 13 -6.60 -14.96 0.47
CA ARG A 13 -6.37 -15.50 1.81
C ARG A 13 -6.68 -16.99 1.81
N LEU A 14 -5.69 -17.82 2.13
CA LEU A 14 -5.87 -19.26 2.22
C LEU A 14 -6.51 -19.64 3.57
N GLY A 15 -7.49 -20.54 3.53
CA GLY A 15 -8.11 -21.07 4.75
C GLY A 15 -7.13 -21.90 5.59
N ARG A 16 -6.24 -22.65 4.92
CA ARG A 16 -5.14 -23.42 5.52
C ARG A 16 -3.80 -22.94 4.94
N PRO A 17 -2.72 -22.87 5.75
CA PRO A 17 -1.43 -22.46 5.22
C PRO A 17 -0.94 -23.43 4.16
N LEU A 18 -0.54 -22.91 3.00
CA LEU A 18 0.13 -23.69 1.98
C LEU A 18 1.60 -23.80 2.35
N ARG A 19 2.09 -25.03 2.55
CA ARG A 19 3.50 -25.32 2.78
C ARG A 19 4.08 -25.82 1.47
N SER A 20 4.70 -24.93 0.71
CA SER A 20 5.38 -25.26 -0.54
C SER A 20 6.84 -24.85 -0.44
N ARG A 21 7.74 -25.74 -0.90
CA ARG A 21 9.18 -25.45 -0.98
C ARG A 21 9.53 -24.69 -2.25
N ASP A 22 8.72 -24.85 -3.31
CA ASP A 22 9.04 -24.35 -4.65
C ASP A 22 8.47 -22.95 -4.90
N MET A 23 7.58 -22.48 -4.02
CA MET A 23 6.96 -21.15 -4.15
C MET A 23 7.73 -20.04 -3.43
N THR A 24 8.68 -20.39 -2.56
CA THR A 24 9.47 -19.43 -1.80
C THR A 24 10.94 -19.77 -1.93
N GLU A 25 11.78 -18.77 -2.13
CA GLU A 25 13.25 -18.92 -2.15
C GLU A 25 13.81 -19.38 -0.79
N LEU A 26 13.00 -19.27 0.26
CA LEU A 26 13.26 -19.88 1.56
C LEU A 26 13.33 -21.40 1.39
N GLY A 27 14.52 -21.97 1.55
CA GLY A 27 14.76 -23.42 1.45
C GLY A 27 14.00 -24.29 2.47
N VAL A 28 13.18 -23.67 3.34
CA VAL A 28 12.29 -24.27 4.33
C VAL A 28 10.85 -23.95 3.95
N ALA A 29 9.98 -24.96 4.01
CA ALA A 29 8.55 -24.82 3.72
C ALA A 29 7.88 -23.85 4.70
N SER A 30 7.78 -22.59 4.29
CA SER A 30 7.13 -21.54 5.08
C SER A 30 5.61 -21.62 4.87
N PRO A 31 4.80 -21.43 5.93
CA PRO A 31 3.35 -21.46 5.80
C PRO A 31 2.86 -20.19 5.08
N ILE A 32 2.54 -20.31 3.79
CA ILE A 32 1.98 -19.22 3.00
C ILE A 32 0.49 -19.08 3.36
N ARG A 33 0.09 -17.88 3.78
CA ARG A 33 -1.31 -17.56 4.15
C ARG A 33 -1.99 -16.60 3.19
N PHE A 34 -1.22 -15.71 2.58
CA PHE A 34 -1.70 -14.74 1.63
C PHE A 34 -0.94 -14.87 0.32
N LEU A 35 -1.65 -14.73 -0.80
CA LEU A 35 -1.07 -14.61 -2.12
C LEU A 35 -1.65 -13.37 -2.78
N VAL A 36 -0.79 -12.62 -3.47
CA VAL A 36 -1.20 -11.50 -4.30
C VAL A 36 -0.71 -11.76 -5.70
N VAL A 37 -1.64 -11.81 -6.64
CA VAL A 37 -1.37 -12.14 -8.03
C VAL A 37 -1.75 -10.94 -8.87
N CYS A 38 -0.80 -10.40 -9.62
CA CYS A 38 -1.03 -9.30 -10.54
C CYS A 38 -0.76 -9.80 -11.95
N VAL A 39 -1.76 -9.71 -12.83
CA VAL A 39 -1.65 -10.14 -14.23
C VAL A 39 -2.22 -9.05 -15.12
N GLY A 40 -1.52 -8.71 -16.21
CA GLY A 40 -2.03 -7.72 -17.15
C GLY A 40 -1.15 -7.54 -18.37
N PRO A 41 -1.47 -6.57 -19.22
CA PRO A 41 -0.74 -6.33 -20.45
C PRO A 41 0.72 -5.89 -20.19
N LYS A 42 1.62 -6.25 -21.10
CA LYS A 42 3.06 -5.98 -20.98
C LYS A 42 3.42 -4.49 -20.91
N SER A 43 2.49 -3.60 -21.27
CA SER A 43 2.68 -2.15 -21.20
C SER A 43 2.89 -1.63 -19.77
N PHE A 44 2.43 -2.34 -18.73
CA PHE A 44 2.48 -1.89 -17.32
C PHE A 44 3.51 -2.64 -16.47
N VAL A 45 4.50 -3.29 -17.07
CA VAL A 45 5.44 -4.18 -16.33
C VAL A 45 6.21 -3.45 -15.22
N HIS A 46 6.62 -2.20 -15.45
CA HIS A 46 7.28 -1.40 -14.42
C HIS A 46 6.34 -1.08 -13.25
N ASP A 47 5.07 -0.80 -13.54
CA ASP A 47 4.07 -0.48 -12.53
C ASP A 47 3.69 -1.71 -11.71
N TYR A 48 3.66 -2.92 -12.31
CA TYR A 48 3.44 -4.16 -11.56
C TYR A 48 4.54 -4.45 -10.53
N ALA A 49 5.80 -4.17 -10.87
CA ALA A 49 6.91 -4.35 -9.93
C ALA A 49 6.85 -3.31 -8.79
N ALA A 50 6.55 -2.04 -9.11
CA ALA A 50 6.37 -0.99 -8.12
C ALA A 50 5.18 -1.31 -7.17
N PHE A 51 4.08 -1.77 -7.75
CA PHE A 51 2.91 -2.20 -7.01
C PHE A 51 3.21 -3.41 -6.10
N GLY A 52 3.94 -4.41 -6.60
CA GLY A 52 4.37 -5.55 -5.79
C GLY A 52 5.21 -5.14 -4.59
N ARG A 53 6.10 -4.15 -4.74
CA ARG A 53 6.88 -3.58 -3.62
C ARG A 53 5.99 -2.87 -2.62
N LEU A 54 5.01 -2.11 -3.10
CA LEU A 54 4.03 -1.42 -2.26
C LEU A 54 3.27 -2.45 -1.41
N VAL A 55 2.65 -3.45 -2.03
CA VAL A 55 1.88 -4.47 -1.31
C VAL A 55 2.75 -5.30 -0.37
N SER A 56 3.98 -5.63 -0.78
CA SER A 56 4.93 -6.32 0.12
C SER A 56 5.20 -5.49 1.38
N THR A 57 5.33 -4.17 1.23
CA THR A 57 5.53 -3.26 2.37
C THR A 57 4.29 -3.21 3.26
N LEU A 58 3.08 -3.26 2.69
CA LEU A 58 1.83 -3.34 3.46
C LEU A 58 1.77 -4.64 4.29
N LEU A 59 2.11 -5.78 3.68
CA LEU A 59 2.04 -7.09 4.32
C LEU A 59 3.06 -7.29 5.46
N ILE A 60 4.08 -6.43 5.55
CA ILE A 60 5.04 -6.42 6.67
C ILE A 60 4.44 -5.73 7.90
N ASP A 61 3.48 -4.80 7.73
CA ASP A 61 2.88 -4.10 8.86
C ASP A 61 1.96 -5.05 9.66
N PRO A 62 2.19 -5.24 10.98
CA PRO A 62 1.46 -6.21 11.77
C PRO A 62 -0.02 -5.86 11.94
N MET A 63 -0.36 -4.56 11.97
CA MET A 63 -1.75 -4.12 12.10
C MET A 63 -2.52 -4.34 10.79
N PHE A 64 -1.88 -4.09 9.65
CA PHE A 64 -2.45 -4.40 8.34
C PHE A 64 -2.64 -5.91 8.17
N LEU A 65 -1.64 -6.70 8.57
CA LEU A 65 -1.70 -8.15 8.49
C LEU A 65 -2.83 -8.72 9.37
N GLU A 66 -3.00 -8.22 10.59
CA GLU A 66 -4.12 -8.55 11.48
C GLU A 66 -5.47 -8.21 10.82
N ALA A 67 -5.61 -7.01 10.25
CA ALA A 67 -6.81 -6.62 9.52
C ALA A 67 -7.10 -7.56 8.34
N CYS A 68 -6.09 -7.96 7.57
CA CYS A 68 -6.24 -8.94 6.48
C CYS A 68 -6.70 -10.33 6.98
N TYR A 69 -6.23 -10.73 8.15
CA TYR A 69 -6.65 -11.98 8.78
C TYR A 69 -8.10 -11.95 9.26
N LEU A 70 -8.57 -10.79 9.73
CA LEU A 70 -9.94 -10.61 10.23
C LEU A 70 -10.94 -10.22 9.14
N ALA A 71 -10.47 -9.70 8.01
CA ALA A 71 -11.30 -9.20 6.91
C ALA A 71 -12.31 -10.26 6.44
N GLN A 72 -13.56 -9.86 6.29
CA GLN A 72 -14.61 -10.68 5.68
C GLN A 72 -15.05 -10.12 4.33
N ASN A 73 -14.87 -8.80 4.15
CA ASN A 73 -15.30 -8.07 2.97
C ASN A 73 -14.16 -7.24 2.36
N VAL A 74 -14.32 -6.84 1.09
CA VAL A 74 -13.37 -5.96 0.39
C VAL A 74 -13.22 -4.62 1.12
N GLN A 75 -14.31 -4.12 1.69
CA GLN A 75 -14.34 -2.85 2.42
C GLN A 75 -13.44 -2.86 3.66
N ASP A 76 -13.29 -4.02 4.33
CA ASP A 76 -12.39 -4.14 5.48
C ASP A 76 -10.92 -3.97 5.04
N LEU A 77 -10.58 -4.49 3.85
CA LEU A 77 -9.25 -4.37 3.28
C LEU A 77 -8.96 -2.93 2.82
N ILE A 78 -9.92 -2.28 2.15
CA ILE A 78 -9.81 -0.86 1.76
C ILE A 78 -9.58 0.01 2.99
N HIS A 79 -10.41 -0.16 4.02
CA HIS A 79 -10.26 0.57 5.28
C HIS A 79 -8.94 0.28 5.99
N ALA A 80 -8.40 -0.95 5.86
CA ALA A 80 -7.08 -1.28 6.38
C ALA A 80 -5.95 -0.54 5.63
N VAL A 81 -6.08 -0.37 4.31
CA VAL A 81 -5.14 0.44 3.50
C VAL A 81 -5.22 1.91 3.90
N ASP A 82 -6.42 2.49 4.03
CA ASP A 82 -6.60 3.90 4.43
C ASP A 82 -5.97 4.19 5.81
N LYS A 83 -6.14 3.25 6.75
CA LYS A 83 -5.51 3.34 8.08
C LYS A 83 -3.99 3.31 8.03
N LEU A 84 -3.41 2.67 7.02
CA LEU A 84 -1.96 2.62 6.82
C LEU A 84 -1.44 3.91 6.19
N GLU A 85 -2.19 4.51 5.26
CA GLU A 85 -1.84 5.80 4.66
C GLU A 85 -1.67 6.90 5.73
N LEU A 86 -2.53 6.91 6.76
CA LEU A 86 -2.44 7.82 7.91
C LEU A 86 -1.11 7.72 8.69
N ARG A 87 -0.40 6.60 8.58
CA ARG A 87 0.86 6.31 9.29
C ARG A 87 2.10 6.42 8.38
N SER A 88 1.90 6.73 7.11
CA SER A 88 2.97 6.98 6.15
C SER A 88 3.24 8.48 6.05
N MET A 89 4.45 8.84 5.61
CA MET A 89 4.81 10.22 5.30
C MET A 89 5.37 10.27 3.88
N VAL A 90 4.80 11.15 3.06
CA VAL A 90 5.33 11.44 1.73
C VAL A 90 6.48 12.42 1.86
N LEU A 91 7.63 12.05 1.30
CA LEU A 91 8.75 12.96 1.19
C LEU A 91 8.70 13.60 -0.21
N PRO A 92 8.74 14.93 -0.33
CA PRO A 92 8.87 15.57 -1.62
C PRO A 92 10.18 15.11 -2.26
N THR A 93 10.12 14.68 -3.52
CA THR A 93 11.30 14.28 -4.28
C THR A 93 12.00 15.52 -4.83
N PRO A 94 13.20 15.90 -4.32
CA PRO A 94 13.92 17.02 -4.89
C PRO A 94 14.47 16.64 -6.27
N GLN A 95 14.50 17.59 -7.20
CA GLN A 95 15.11 17.39 -8.53
C GLN A 95 16.58 16.92 -8.45
N ARG A 96 17.28 17.33 -7.39
CA ARG A 96 18.65 16.90 -7.11
C ARG A 96 18.83 16.67 -5.61
N ILE A 97 19.37 15.51 -5.27
CA ILE A 97 19.72 15.18 -3.88
C ILE A 97 21.07 15.83 -3.58
N THR A 98 21.04 16.88 -2.77
CA THR A 98 22.21 17.56 -2.20
C THR A 98 22.21 17.43 -0.68
N PRO A 99 23.34 17.66 0.01
CA PRO A 99 23.37 17.63 1.48
C PRO A 99 22.34 18.56 2.12
N CYS A 100 22.12 19.76 1.55
CA CYS A 100 21.13 20.71 2.04
C CYS A 100 19.70 20.20 1.89
N THR A 101 19.34 19.60 0.75
CA THR A 101 18.00 19.03 0.55
C THR A 101 17.78 17.82 1.45
N LEU A 102 18.80 16.98 1.66
CA LEU A 102 18.72 15.84 2.58
C LEU A 102 18.52 16.32 4.03
N MET A 103 19.24 17.35 4.46
CA MET A 103 19.03 17.96 5.79
C MET A 103 17.62 18.53 5.94
N ALA A 104 17.07 19.17 4.90
CA ALA A 104 15.70 19.66 4.92
C ALA A 104 14.67 18.52 5.07
N MET A 105 14.84 17.43 4.31
CA MET A 105 13.99 16.23 4.44
C MET A 105 14.11 15.59 5.82
N TYR A 106 15.32 15.50 6.37
CA TYR A 106 15.55 14.99 7.72
C TYR A 106 14.87 15.85 8.79
N ARG A 107 14.93 17.17 8.66
CA ARG A 107 14.22 18.10 9.55
C ARG A 107 12.70 17.89 9.48
N GLN A 108 12.15 17.73 8.28
CA GLN A 108 10.73 17.43 8.09
C GLN A 108 10.35 16.10 8.75
N LEU A 109 11.12 15.03 8.54
CA LEU A 109 10.92 13.73 9.19
C LEU A 109 10.93 13.86 10.72
N LYS A 110 11.90 14.59 11.28
CA LYS A 110 12.02 14.81 12.72
C LYS A 110 10.81 15.55 13.30
N ASN A 111 10.28 16.54 12.57
CA ASN A 111 9.15 17.35 13.01
C ASN A 111 7.81 16.61 12.87
N GLU A 112 7.67 15.76 11.86
CA GLU A 112 6.46 14.95 11.62
C GLU A 112 6.43 13.64 12.44
N ALA A 113 7.58 13.12 12.86
CA ALA A 113 7.67 11.93 13.72
C ALA A 113 6.73 11.97 14.97
N PRO A 114 6.69 13.05 15.77
CA PRO A 114 5.76 13.12 16.90
C PRO A 114 4.28 13.17 16.47
N ARG A 115 3.96 13.77 15.31
CA ARG A 115 2.59 13.78 14.76
C ARG A 115 2.17 12.37 14.33
N MET A 116 3.06 11.65 13.66
CA MET A 116 2.83 10.24 13.32
C MET A 116 2.67 9.37 14.56
N GLN A 117 3.44 9.62 15.63
CA GLN A 117 3.29 8.90 16.89
C GLN A 117 1.91 9.13 17.52
N ARG A 118 1.37 10.36 17.48
CA ARG A 118 0.01 10.65 17.96
C ARG A 118 -1.05 9.88 17.16
N ARG A 119 -0.93 9.84 15.83
CA ARG A 119 -1.83 9.05 14.96
C ARG A 119 -1.77 7.56 15.29
N LYS A 120 -0.57 7.02 15.56
CA LYS A 120 -0.38 5.63 16.01
C LYS A 120 -1.04 5.36 17.36
N THR A 121 -0.97 6.30 18.32
CA THR A 121 -1.61 6.15 19.64
C THR A 121 -3.13 6.13 19.52
N VAL A 122 -3.72 7.02 18.71
CA VAL A 122 -5.17 7.03 18.45
C VAL A 122 -5.62 5.69 17.85
N LEU A 123 -4.87 5.15 16.90
CA LEU A 123 -5.19 3.86 16.29
C LEU A 123 -4.94 2.66 17.23
N ARG A 124 -4.12 2.82 18.29
CA ARG A 124 -3.89 1.81 19.34
C ARG A 124 -4.95 1.81 20.45
N LEU A 125 -5.78 2.84 20.54
CA LEU A 125 -6.91 2.88 21.48
C LEU A 125 -8.09 1.99 21.01
N MET A 126 -8.02 1.42 19.81
CA MET A 126 -8.90 0.34 19.40
C MET A 126 -8.47 -0.95 20.12
N PRO A 127 -9.39 -1.73 20.71
CA PRO A 127 -9.03 -2.88 21.53
C PRO A 127 -8.17 -3.83 20.70
N SER A 128 -6.92 -3.98 21.11
CA SER A 128 -6.01 -5.02 20.66
C SER A 128 -6.59 -6.36 21.05
N GLN A 129 -7.31 -7.00 20.14
CA GLN A 129 -7.49 -8.45 20.17
C GLN A 129 -6.27 -9.14 19.54
N CYS A 130 -5.06 -8.68 19.86
CA CYS A 130 -3.82 -9.36 19.52
C CYS A 130 -3.45 -10.39 20.60
N GLN A 131 -4.39 -11.26 20.94
CA GLN A 131 -4.05 -12.61 21.38
C GLN A 131 -4.64 -13.50 20.30
N LEU A 132 -3.88 -14.52 19.88
CA LEU A 132 -4.24 -15.52 18.85
C LEU A 132 -3.59 -15.31 17.47
N ILE A 133 -2.26 -15.38 17.40
CA ILE A 133 -1.64 -16.03 16.23
C ILE A 133 -1.95 -17.55 16.25
N ASN A 134 -2.34 -18.11 17.41
CA ASN A 134 -2.54 -19.55 17.57
C ASN A 134 -3.97 -20.05 17.35
N GLU A 135 -5.02 -19.22 17.43
CA GLU A 135 -6.40 -19.64 17.13
C GLU A 135 -7.14 -18.61 16.27
N LEU A 136 -6.72 -18.47 15.02
CA LEU A 136 -7.55 -17.79 14.01
C LEU A 136 -8.71 -18.69 13.56
N PRO A 137 -9.87 -18.12 13.15
CA PRO A 137 -11.00 -18.89 12.66
C PRO A 137 -10.59 -19.79 11.48
N ARG A 138 -10.68 -21.10 11.69
CA ARG A 138 -10.08 -22.16 10.85
C ARG A 138 -10.77 -22.39 9.51
N SER A 139 -11.70 -21.56 9.07
CA SER A 139 -12.57 -21.95 7.96
C SER A 139 -13.11 -20.73 7.25
N ASN A 140 -12.33 -20.14 6.34
CA ASN A 140 -12.81 -19.66 5.03
C ASN A 140 -11.63 -19.11 4.21
N SER A 141 -11.27 -19.82 3.12
CA SER A 141 -10.48 -19.22 2.06
C SER A 141 -11.32 -18.15 1.38
N TRP A 142 -10.72 -17.00 1.10
CA TRP A 142 -11.39 -15.88 0.47
C TRP A 142 -10.47 -15.25 -0.56
N TYR A 143 -11.05 -14.74 -1.64
CA TYR A 143 -10.31 -14.02 -2.65
C TYR A 143 -11.12 -12.82 -3.13
N VAL A 144 -10.40 -11.80 -3.58
CA VAL A 144 -10.96 -10.62 -4.23
C VAL A 144 -10.23 -10.41 -5.52
N VAL A 145 -10.99 -10.19 -6.59
CA VAL A 145 -10.46 -9.69 -7.85
C VAL A 145 -10.71 -8.19 -7.87
N LEU A 146 -9.64 -7.42 -7.90
CA LEU A 146 -9.65 -5.98 -8.07
C LEU A 146 -9.38 -5.70 -9.54
N GLU A 147 -10.37 -5.11 -10.20
CA GLU A 147 -10.20 -4.49 -11.51
C GLU A 147 -9.81 -3.02 -11.29
N PRO A 148 -8.90 -2.46 -12.10
CA PRO A 148 -8.61 -1.04 -12.04
C PRO A 148 -9.88 -0.28 -12.41
N GLU A 149 -10.32 0.61 -11.51
CA GLU A 149 -11.27 1.65 -11.88
C GLU A 149 -10.67 2.41 -13.07
N GLN A 150 -11.47 2.56 -14.13
CA GLN A 150 -11.09 3.34 -15.30
C GLN A 150 -11.13 4.82 -14.90
N GLU A 151 -10.20 5.29 -14.08
CA GLU A 151 -9.95 6.73 -13.99
C GLU A 151 -9.41 7.14 -15.36
N SER A 152 -10.16 7.96 -16.08
CA SER A 152 -9.73 8.41 -17.40
C SER A 152 -8.43 9.19 -17.21
N GLU A 153 -7.37 8.89 -17.99
CA GLU A 153 -6.09 9.64 -17.95
C GLU A 153 -6.31 11.17 -17.98
N ARG A 154 -7.42 11.61 -18.59
CA ARG A 154 -7.87 13.01 -18.63
C ARG A 154 -8.15 13.62 -17.25
N ASP A 155 -8.65 12.86 -16.29
CA ASP A 155 -8.98 13.37 -14.94
C ASP A 155 -7.73 13.50 -14.05
N PHE A 156 -6.76 12.60 -14.24
CA PHE A 156 -5.47 12.66 -13.53
C PHE A 156 -4.60 13.83 -14.03
N ASP A 157 -4.53 14.03 -15.34
CA ASP A 157 -3.82 15.17 -15.95
C ASP A 157 -4.49 16.52 -15.64
N ALA A 158 -5.84 16.57 -15.61
CA ALA A 158 -6.58 17.77 -15.23
C ALA A 158 -6.32 18.20 -13.78
N ARG A 159 -6.26 17.25 -12.84
CA ARG A 159 -5.91 17.56 -11.43
C ARG A 159 -4.48 18.05 -11.29
N ASN A 160 -3.53 17.42 -11.98
CA ASN A 160 -2.13 17.84 -11.91
C ASN A 160 -1.88 19.20 -12.55
N THR A 161 -2.54 19.50 -13.68
CA THR A 161 -2.48 20.83 -14.30
C THR A 161 -3.14 21.91 -13.43
N THR A 162 -4.21 21.60 -12.71
CA THR A 162 -4.85 22.53 -11.77
C THR A 162 -3.95 22.82 -10.56
N LEU A 163 -3.25 21.81 -10.03
CA LEU A 163 -2.31 21.97 -8.92
C LEU A 163 -1.04 22.73 -9.34
N GLU A 164 -0.52 22.47 -10.55
CA GLU A 164 0.60 23.22 -11.14
C GLU A 164 0.24 24.69 -11.36
N ALA A 165 -1.00 24.99 -11.80
CA ALA A 165 -1.49 26.35 -11.95
C ALA A 165 -1.53 27.09 -10.60
N HIS A 166 -2.12 26.50 -9.56
CA HIS A 166 -2.14 27.09 -8.22
C HIS A 166 -0.74 27.28 -7.60
N LEU A 167 0.20 26.36 -7.88
CA LEU A 167 1.60 26.49 -7.45
C LEU A 167 2.33 27.63 -8.17
N ASN A 168 1.99 27.91 -9.43
CA ASN A 168 2.57 29.01 -10.20
C ASN A 168 1.98 30.37 -9.78
N ASP A 169 0.70 30.43 -9.43
CA ASP A 169 0.08 31.65 -8.89
C ASP A 169 0.71 32.05 -7.54
N LEU A 170 0.94 31.08 -6.64
CA LEU A 170 1.63 31.31 -5.37
C LEU A 170 3.10 31.75 -5.55
N LYS A 171 3.77 31.30 -6.61
CA LYS A 171 5.13 31.76 -6.95
C LYS A 171 5.14 33.16 -7.55
N GLY A 172 4.07 33.56 -8.25
CA GLY A 172 3.90 34.92 -8.78
C GLY A 172 3.74 35.96 -7.68
N GLU A 173 2.99 35.62 -6.62
CA GLU A 173 2.77 36.51 -5.46
C GLU A 173 4.02 36.69 -4.58
N LEU A 174 4.94 35.74 -4.58
CA LEU A 174 6.22 35.81 -3.83
C LEU A 174 7.32 36.58 -4.57
N SER A 175 7.08 36.99 -5.82
CA SER A 175 8.04 37.71 -6.67
C SER A 175 7.70 39.19 -6.91
N ALA A 176 6.67 39.72 -6.25
CA ALA A 176 6.29 41.14 -6.23
C ALA A 176 6.67 41.78 -4.88
#